data_AF-A0A965ZXL2-F1
#
_entry.id   AF-A0A965ZXL2-F1
#
_cell.length_a   1.000
_cell.length_b   1.000
_cell.length_c   1.000
_cell.angle_alpha   90.00
_cell.angle_beta   90.00
_cell.angle_gamma   90.00
#
_symmetry.space_group_name_H-M   'P 1'
#
loop_
_entity.id
_entity.type
_entity.pdbx_description
1 polymer ?
#
loop_
_entity_poly.entity_id
_entity_poly.type
_entity_poly.pdbx_seq_one_letter_code
_entity_poly.pdbx_strand_id
1 'polypeptide(L)'
;MISRSSLGVASAFAVALLLGAWSPMSSATLRCCYTGDVLEAQAADVEVKLEDGHVTSFGELFPDFERSTSFFPLFYPVYRLDIARVVYAHLAIKFINYDANDNGFIEEPELNVLFMEEAARGLDHPVAQLGGESRLRAIFVSPGDIDGLIRLVNRHRSEMKPDARKTFDEIDLLRIDFRLDGTQPGEQGDGWF
;
A
#
# COMPACT_ATOMS: atom_id res chain seq x y z
N MET A 1 -25.77 -44.64 -45.28
CA MET A 1 -26.22 -45.41 -44.09
C MET A 1 -25.08 -46.32 -43.67
N ILE A 2 -24.48 -46.09 -42.51
CA ILE A 2 -24.13 -47.11 -41.52
C ILE A 2 -23.99 -46.35 -40.20
N SER A 3 -24.73 -46.86 -39.24
CA SER A 3 -24.93 -46.40 -37.88
C SER A 3 -24.22 -47.39 -36.97
N ARG A 4 -23.61 -46.85 -35.90
CA ARG A 4 -23.42 -47.46 -34.57
C ARG A 4 -22.47 -48.66 -34.48
N SER A 5 -21.33 -48.50 -33.77
CA SER A 5 -21.17 -48.74 -32.31
C SER A 5 -20.49 -50.09 -32.11
N SER A 6 -19.52 -50.33 -31.21
CA SER A 6 -18.99 -49.56 -30.09
C SER A 6 -17.95 -50.46 -29.37
N LEU A 7 -17.21 -49.83 -28.43
CA LEU A 7 -16.48 -50.41 -27.28
C LEU A 7 -15.06 -50.94 -27.59
N GLY A 8 -14.01 -50.57 -26.85
CA GLY A 8 -13.98 -49.74 -25.65
C GLY A 8 -12.55 -49.46 -25.17
N VAL A 9 -12.40 -48.27 -24.60
CA VAL A 9 -11.70 -47.93 -23.33
C VAL A 9 -10.35 -48.61 -23.05
N ALA A 10 -9.30 -47.81 -23.07
CA ALA A 10 -8.40 -47.65 -21.92
C ALA A 10 -7.53 -46.40 -22.10
N SER A 11 -7.92 -45.32 -21.42
CA SER A 11 -7.08 -44.17 -21.13
C SER A 11 -5.98 -44.57 -20.15
N ALA A 12 -4.74 -44.12 -20.37
CA ALA A 12 -3.83 -43.78 -19.28
C ALA A 12 -2.68 -42.88 -19.78
N PHE A 13 -2.81 -41.59 -19.47
CA PHE A 13 -1.81 -40.78 -18.77
C PHE A 13 -0.38 -40.69 -19.34
N ALA A 14 -0.07 -39.52 -19.91
CA ALA A 14 1.19 -38.82 -19.67
C ALA A 14 1.02 -37.32 -19.98
N VAL A 15 0.36 -36.60 -19.07
CA VAL A 15 0.51 -35.14 -18.97
C VAL A 15 1.58 -34.90 -17.92
N ALA A 16 2.77 -34.53 -18.36
CA ALA A 16 3.82 -33.94 -17.53
C ALA A 16 4.24 -32.65 -18.24
N LEU A 17 3.66 -31.53 -17.79
CA LEU A 17 4.32 -30.59 -16.88
C LEU A 17 5.46 -29.82 -17.56
N LEU A 18 5.07 -28.91 -18.46
CA LEU A 18 5.82 -27.70 -18.76
C LEU A 18 4.86 -26.50 -18.68
N LEU A 19 4.21 -26.36 -17.51
CA LEU A 19 3.85 -25.03 -17.03
C LEU A 19 5.13 -24.50 -16.40
N GLY A 20 5.91 -23.81 -17.23
CA GLY A 20 6.98 -22.95 -16.73
C GLY A 20 6.36 -22.06 -15.67
N ALA A 21 6.82 -22.26 -14.45
CA ALA A 21 6.45 -21.47 -13.30
C ALA A 21 6.79 -20.01 -13.58
N TRP A 22 5.79 -19.27 -14.09
CA TRP A 22 5.57 -17.93 -13.60
C TRP A 22 5.03 -18.14 -12.21
N SER A 23 5.94 -18.32 -11.24
CA SER A 23 5.59 -18.05 -9.87
C SER A 23 5.22 -16.57 -9.85
N PRO A 24 3.94 -16.17 -9.68
CA PRO A 24 3.72 -14.83 -9.19
C PRO A 24 4.52 -14.78 -7.90
N MET A 25 5.49 -13.87 -7.83
CA MET A 25 6.22 -13.57 -6.62
C MET A 25 5.15 -13.41 -5.53
N SER A 26 5.04 -14.43 -4.67
CA SER A 26 3.84 -14.61 -3.87
C SER A 26 3.73 -13.39 -2.96
N SER A 27 2.58 -12.75 -2.97
CA SER A 27 2.17 -11.68 -2.05
C SER A 27 2.37 -12.01 -0.55
N ALA A 28 2.84 -13.21 -0.21
CA ALA A 28 3.26 -13.63 1.12
C ALA A 28 4.54 -12.93 1.62
N THR A 29 5.47 -12.50 0.75
CA THR A 29 6.68 -11.77 1.22
C THR A 29 6.40 -10.34 1.65
N LEU A 30 5.38 -9.69 1.07
CA LEU A 30 4.94 -8.33 1.43
C LEU A 30 4.20 -8.25 2.78
N ARG A 31 3.74 -9.40 3.30
CA ARG A 31 3.00 -9.51 4.57
C ARG A 31 3.88 -9.81 5.78
N CYS A 32 5.20 -9.88 5.62
CA CYS A 32 6.12 -10.63 6.50
C CYS A 32 6.09 -10.31 7.99
N CYS A 33 5.43 -9.24 8.41
CA CYS A 33 5.84 -8.52 9.60
C CYS A 33 4.66 -7.95 10.41
N TYR A 34 3.57 -7.57 9.74
CA TYR A 34 2.39 -7.04 10.39
C TYR A 34 1.58 -8.16 11.07
N THR A 35 1.30 -8.00 12.37
CA THR A 35 0.58 -9.00 13.18
C THR A 35 -0.81 -8.57 13.63
N GLY A 36 -1.21 -7.33 13.34
CA GLY A 36 -2.50 -6.77 13.75
C GLY A 36 -3.65 -7.11 12.80
N ASP A 37 -4.84 -6.60 13.12
CA ASP A 37 -6.00 -6.67 12.24
C ASP A 37 -5.79 -5.78 11.01
N VAL A 38 -6.03 -6.35 9.83
CA VAL A 38 -5.80 -5.65 8.56
C VAL A 38 -6.97 -5.85 7.61
N LEU A 39 -7.33 -4.79 6.91
CA LEU A 39 -8.24 -4.85 5.78
C LEU A 39 -7.46 -5.06 4.49
N GLU A 40 -7.96 -5.92 3.60
CA GLU A 40 -7.51 -5.98 2.21
C GLU A 40 -8.54 -5.29 1.33
N ALA A 41 -8.17 -4.20 0.67
CA ALA A 41 -9.05 -3.46 -0.23
C ALA A 41 -8.25 -2.73 -1.31
N GLN A 42 -8.94 -2.30 -2.38
CA GLN A 42 -8.33 -1.35 -3.32
C GLN A 42 -8.32 0.04 -2.68
N ALA A 43 -7.25 0.81 -2.88
CA ALA A 43 -7.15 2.13 -2.26
C ALA A 43 -8.32 3.05 -2.63
N ALA A 44 -8.81 2.98 -3.88
CA ALA A 44 -9.96 3.77 -4.33
C ALA A 44 -11.26 3.45 -3.57
N ASP A 45 -11.44 2.20 -3.14
CA ASP A 45 -12.67 1.72 -2.50
C ASP A 45 -12.69 1.93 -0.98
N VAL A 46 -11.59 2.42 -0.39
CA VAL A 46 -11.48 2.63 1.05
C VAL A 46 -12.45 3.73 1.48
N GLU A 47 -13.31 3.40 2.44
CA GLU A 47 -14.21 4.37 3.04
C GLU A 47 -13.41 5.45 3.78
N VAL A 48 -13.87 6.69 3.67
CA VAL A 48 -13.32 7.86 4.35
C VAL A 48 -14.47 8.57 5.04
N LYS A 49 -14.36 8.72 6.36
CA LYS A 49 -15.31 9.51 7.14
C LYS A 49 -14.78 10.92 7.32
N LEU A 50 -15.54 11.89 6.85
CA LEU A 50 -15.24 13.32 6.98
C LEU A 50 -15.65 13.83 8.37
N GLU A 51 -15.12 14.99 8.77
CA GLU A 51 -15.43 15.64 10.05
C GLU A 51 -16.90 16.04 10.21
N ASP A 52 -17.63 16.25 9.11
CA ASP A 52 -19.07 16.50 9.11
C ASP A 52 -19.92 15.22 9.30
N GLY A 53 -19.26 14.05 9.36
CA GLY A 53 -19.88 12.74 9.53
C GLY A 53 -20.28 12.06 8.23
N HIS A 54 -20.13 12.70 7.07
CA HIS A 54 -20.34 12.08 5.77
C HIS A 54 -19.29 10.98 5.52
N VAL A 55 -19.71 9.89 4.87
CA VAL A 55 -18.84 8.80 4.45
C VAL A 55 -18.82 8.76 2.93
N THR A 56 -17.63 8.81 2.36
CA THR A 56 -17.34 8.71 0.93
C THR A 56 -16.23 7.68 0.72
N SER A 57 -15.87 7.38 -0.53
CA SER A 57 -14.68 6.57 -0.82
C SER A 57 -13.47 7.45 -1.12
N PHE A 58 -12.27 6.90 -0.97
CA PHE A 58 -11.03 7.62 -1.29
C PHE A 58 -10.97 8.01 -2.78
N GLY A 59 -11.46 7.15 -3.68
CA GLY A 59 -11.53 7.44 -5.11
C GLY A 59 -12.55 8.52 -5.48
N GLU A 60 -13.64 8.65 -4.73
CA GLU A 60 -14.56 9.79 -4.87
C GLU A 60 -13.94 11.09 -4.35
N LEU A 61 -13.17 11.02 -3.27
CA LEU A 61 -12.44 12.16 -2.72
C LEU A 61 -11.33 12.64 -3.66
N PHE A 62 -10.67 11.69 -4.32
CA PHE A 62 -9.57 11.91 -5.27
C PHE A 62 -9.89 11.29 -6.63
N PRO A 63 -10.71 11.95 -7.46
CA PRO A 63 -11.14 11.40 -8.76
C PRO A 63 -10.00 11.25 -9.77
N ASP A 64 -8.84 11.87 -9.51
CA ASP A 64 -7.62 11.74 -10.32
C ASP A 64 -6.63 10.70 -9.76
N PHE A 65 -7.00 9.98 -8.69
CA PHE A 65 -6.27 8.80 -8.23
C PHE A 65 -6.38 7.69 -9.27
N GLU A 66 -5.24 7.25 -9.77
CA GLU A 66 -5.14 6.16 -10.72
C GLU A 66 -4.19 5.11 -10.18
N ARG A 67 -4.69 3.87 -10.08
CA ARG A 67 -3.85 2.71 -9.82
C ARG A 67 -2.82 2.58 -10.94
N SER A 68 -1.56 2.47 -10.58
CA SER A 68 -0.49 2.28 -11.55
C SER A 68 -0.51 0.87 -12.14
N THR A 69 -0.32 0.80 -13.45
CA THR A 69 -0.02 -0.44 -14.19
C THR A 69 1.45 -0.49 -14.62
N SER A 70 2.31 0.34 -14.03
CA SER A 70 3.73 0.39 -14.35
C SER A 70 4.40 -0.97 -14.10
N PHE A 71 5.28 -1.37 -15.02
CA PHE A 71 6.13 -2.54 -14.83
C PHE A 71 7.18 -2.32 -13.74
N PHE A 72 7.54 -1.05 -13.48
CA PHE A 72 8.42 -0.62 -12.40
C PHE A 72 7.63 0.29 -11.45
N PRO A 73 6.86 -0.26 -10.51
CA PRO A 73 6.09 0.54 -9.58
C PRO A 73 6.98 1.22 -8.54
N LEU A 74 6.52 2.36 -8.05
CA LEU A 74 7.08 3.01 -6.86
C LEU A 74 6.64 2.23 -5.62
N PHE A 75 7.54 2.07 -4.67
CA PHE A 75 7.27 1.46 -3.37
C PHE A 75 7.66 2.43 -2.25
N TYR A 76 7.08 2.22 -1.07
CA TYR A 76 7.60 2.84 0.13
C TYR A 76 9.05 2.43 0.37
N PRO A 77 9.85 3.28 1.02
CA PRO A 77 11.25 2.97 1.20
C PRO A 77 11.48 1.84 2.23
N VAL A 78 10.45 1.48 3.02
CA VAL A 78 10.44 0.39 4.00
C VAL A 78 9.15 -0.40 3.99
N TYR A 79 9.29 -1.70 4.28
CA TYR A 79 8.19 -2.54 4.76
C TYR A 79 7.99 -2.44 6.27
N ARG A 80 9.08 -2.17 6.99
CA ARG A 80 9.11 -2.00 8.45
C ARG A 80 10.27 -1.12 8.88
N LEU A 81 10.02 -0.19 9.80
CA LEU A 81 11.01 0.74 10.33
C LEU A 81 10.84 0.94 11.83
N ASP A 82 11.95 0.79 12.58
CA ASP A 82 12.04 1.14 14.00
C ASP A 82 11.88 2.66 14.17
N ILE A 83 10.80 3.08 14.80
CA ILE A 83 10.44 4.50 14.95
C ILE A 83 11.50 5.24 15.78
N ALA A 84 12.14 4.57 16.74
CA ALA A 84 13.17 5.17 17.59
C ALA A 84 14.44 5.58 16.80
N ARG A 85 14.60 5.10 15.57
CA ARG A 85 15.74 5.38 14.69
C ARG A 85 15.45 6.45 13.65
N VAL A 86 14.21 6.97 13.61
CA VAL A 86 13.82 8.02 12.67
C VAL A 86 14.39 9.35 13.15
N VAL A 87 15.36 9.87 12.39
CA VAL A 87 16.06 11.13 12.72
C VAL A 87 15.23 12.38 12.45
N TYR A 88 14.16 12.26 11.66
CA TYR A 88 13.27 13.37 11.35
C TYR A 88 12.12 13.42 12.36
N ALA A 89 12.15 14.44 13.23
CA ALA A 89 11.29 14.50 14.40
C ALA A 89 9.79 14.60 14.06
N HIS A 90 9.44 15.27 12.96
CA HIS A 90 8.03 15.42 12.56
C HIS A 90 7.47 14.07 12.09
N LEU A 91 8.23 13.35 11.27
CA LEU A 91 7.88 12.01 10.82
C LEU A 91 7.83 11.00 11.97
N ALA A 92 8.78 11.06 12.92
CA ALA A 92 8.77 10.19 14.11
C ALA A 92 7.49 10.38 14.94
N ILE A 93 7.04 11.63 15.16
CA ILE A 93 5.78 11.91 15.85
C ILE A 93 4.57 11.37 15.07
N LYS A 94 4.57 11.53 13.74
CA LYS A 94 3.50 10.96 12.89
C LYS A 94 3.47 9.44 13.04
N PHE A 95 4.60 8.75 12.87
CA PHE A 95 4.65 7.28 12.96
C PHE A 95 4.16 6.73 14.30
N ILE A 96 4.43 7.39 15.43
CA ILE A 96 3.87 6.98 16.73
C ILE A 96 2.33 6.97 16.71
N ASN A 97 1.69 7.91 16.01
CA ASN A 97 0.23 7.97 15.93
C ASN A 97 -0.38 6.92 14.98
N TYR A 98 0.43 6.33 14.10
CA TYR A 98 0.02 5.33 13.12
C TYR A 98 0.53 3.91 13.45
N ASP A 99 1.41 3.73 14.43
CA ASP A 99 1.76 2.42 15.00
C ASP A 99 0.49 1.78 15.58
N ALA A 100 -0.12 0.88 14.81
CA ALA A 100 -1.37 0.25 15.13
C ALA A 100 -1.18 -0.85 16.19
N ASN A 101 0.01 -1.45 16.20
CA ASN A 101 0.39 -2.58 17.02
C ASN A 101 1.03 -2.18 18.36
N ASP A 102 1.29 -0.89 18.57
CA ASP A 102 2.03 -0.34 19.71
C ASP A 102 3.38 -1.06 19.93
N ASN A 103 4.03 -1.46 18.84
CA ASN A 103 5.21 -2.31 18.86
C ASN A 103 6.53 -1.53 18.65
N GLY A 104 6.44 -0.22 18.43
CA GLY A 104 7.57 0.69 18.18
C GLY A 104 8.05 0.68 16.72
N PHE A 105 7.32 0.05 15.82
CA PHE A 105 7.62 0.01 14.39
C PHE A 105 6.47 0.63 13.60
N ILE A 106 6.82 1.27 12.49
CA ILE A 106 5.86 1.59 11.43
C ILE A 106 6.00 0.56 10.32
N GLU A 107 4.90 -0.03 9.89
CA GLU A 107 4.83 -1.12 8.93
C GLU A 107 4.02 -0.69 7.69
N GLU A 108 4.25 -1.33 6.53
CA GLU A 108 3.62 -0.95 5.25
C GLU A 108 2.09 -0.74 5.33
N PRO A 109 1.30 -1.61 6.00
CA PRO A 109 -0.15 -1.39 6.09
C PRO A 109 -0.56 -0.11 6.82
N GLU A 110 0.26 0.34 7.77
CA GLU A 110 0.05 1.57 8.54
C GLU A 110 0.53 2.78 7.73
N LEU A 111 1.60 2.63 6.94
CA LEU A 111 2.03 3.62 5.96
C LEU A 111 0.94 3.89 4.92
N ASN A 112 0.22 2.87 4.44
CA ASN A 112 -0.91 3.07 3.53
C ASN A 112 -1.98 3.99 4.15
N VAL A 113 -2.34 3.75 5.42
CA VAL A 113 -3.29 4.60 6.16
C VAL A 113 -2.76 6.02 6.30
N LEU A 114 -1.49 6.17 6.69
CA LEU A 114 -0.82 7.47 6.80
C LEU A 114 -0.86 8.24 5.48
N PHE A 115 -0.48 7.59 4.37
CA PHE A 115 -0.47 8.23 3.05
C PHE A 115 -1.85 8.75 2.65
N MET A 116 -2.89 7.95 2.86
CA MET A 116 -4.26 8.32 2.51
C MET A 116 -4.80 9.45 3.40
N GLU A 117 -4.63 9.36 4.72
CA GLU A 117 -5.08 10.40 5.65
C GLU A 117 -4.32 11.72 5.47
N GLU A 118 -3.00 11.67 5.33
CA GLU A 118 -2.18 12.88 5.18
C GLU A 118 -2.35 13.53 3.79
N ALA A 119 -2.60 12.75 2.73
CA ALA A 119 -2.96 13.31 1.42
C ALA A 119 -4.30 14.06 1.50
N ALA A 120 -5.32 13.45 2.13
CA ALA A 120 -6.62 14.07 2.34
C ALA A 120 -6.54 15.36 3.17
N ARG A 121 -5.91 15.30 4.35
CA ARG A 121 -5.71 16.49 5.20
C ARG A 121 -4.88 17.57 4.50
N GLY A 122 -3.87 17.15 3.73
CA GLY A 122 -3.00 18.03 2.97
C GLY A 122 -3.74 18.82 1.89
N LEU A 123 -4.73 18.21 1.26
CA LEU A 123 -5.49 18.75 0.13
C LEU A 123 -6.87 19.28 0.55
N ASP A 124 -6.96 19.84 1.76
CA ASP A 124 -8.15 20.50 2.29
C ASP A 124 -9.40 19.61 2.43
N HIS A 125 -9.24 18.29 2.49
CA HIS A 125 -10.32 17.38 2.85
C HIS A 125 -10.30 17.11 4.38
N PRO A 126 -11.34 17.52 5.12
CA PRO A 126 -11.39 17.37 6.57
C PRO A 126 -11.73 15.93 6.94
N VAL A 127 -10.73 15.05 6.96
CA VAL A 127 -10.89 13.62 7.27
C VAL A 127 -10.83 13.39 8.78
N ALA A 128 -11.90 12.82 9.33
CA ALA A 128 -11.94 12.35 10.70
C ALA A 128 -11.19 11.01 10.86
N GLN A 129 -11.42 10.07 9.93
CA GLN A 129 -10.76 8.76 9.90
C GLN A 129 -10.89 8.09 8.53
N LEU A 130 -9.99 7.17 8.21
CA LEU A 130 -10.29 6.09 7.28
C LEU A 130 -11.19 5.03 7.93
N GLY A 131 -12.08 4.44 7.12
CA GLY A 131 -13.15 3.54 7.55
C GLY A 131 -14.45 4.28 7.94
N GLY A 132 -15.61 3.69 7.63
CA GLY A 132 -16.92 4.27 7.97
C GLY A 132 -17.24 4.21 9.46
N GLU A 133 -17.79 3.10 9.94
CA GLU A 133 -18.20 2.98 11.35
C GLU A 133 -17.02 2.81 12.31
N SER A 134 -15.99 2.09 11.88
CA SER A 134 -14.79 1.81 12.69
C SER A 134 -13.56 2.38 12.01
N ARG A 135 -12.65 2.95 12.81
CA ARG A 135 -11.39 3.49 12.30
C ARG A 135 -10.51 2.37 11.77
N LEU A 136 -10.09 2.51 10.52
CA LEU A 136 -9.10 1.66 9.89
C LEU A 136 -7.70 2.08 10.37
N ARG A 137 -6.97 1.17 11.02
CA ARG A 137 -5.60 1.43 11.51
C ARG A 137 -4.51 0.87 10.59
N ALA A 138 -4.84 -0.11 9.76
CA ALA A 138 -3.92 -0.75 8.82
C ALA A 138 -4.67 -1.31 7.61
N ILE A 139 -4.08 -1.19 6.43
CA ILE A 139 -4.65 -1.69 5.18
C ILE A 139 -3.58 -2.25 4.25
N PHE A 140 -3.83 -3.43 3.69
CA PHE A 140 -3.09 -3.93 2.53
C PHE A 140 -3.79 -3.50 1.25
N VAL A 141 -3.04 -2.81 0.40
CA VAL A 141 -3.43 -2.44 -0.97
C VAL A 141 -2.46 -3.09 -1.96
N SER A 142 -2.78 -3.06 -3.26
CA SER A 142 -1.87 -3.66 -4.25
C SER A 142 -0.63 -2.78 -4.48
N PRO A 143 0.49 -3.34 -5.00
CA PRO A 143 1.64 -2.53 -5.40
C PRO A 143 1.32 -1.38 -6.36
N GLY A 144 0.34 -1.59 -7.25
CA GLY A 144 -0.13 -0.54 -8.16
C GLY A 144 -0.87 0.59 -7.43
N ASP A 145 -1.54 0.29 -6.32
CA ASP A 145 -2.18 1.30 -5.48
C ASP A 145 -1.14 2.09 -4.69
N ILE A 146 -0.10 1.43 -4.15
CA ILE A 146 1.04 2.10 -3.49
C ILE A 146 1.68 3.11 -4.45
N ASP A 147 1.99 2.68 -5.69
CA ASP A 147 2.53 3.57 -6.71
C ASP A 147 1.56 4.71 -7.04
N GLY A 148 0.25 4.40 -7.19
CA GLY A 148 -0.79 5.41 -7.39
C GLY A 148 -0.85 6.46 -6.28
N LEU A 149 -0.76 6.05 -5.01
CA LEU A 149 -0.75 6.93 -3.84
C LEU A 149 0.48 7.84 -3.84
N ILE A 150 1.66 7.28 -4.09
CA ILE A 150 2.91 8.06 -4.17
C ILE A 150 2.81 9.09 -5.31
N ARG A 151 2.28 8.70 -6.48
CA ARG A 151 2.09 9.61 -7.61
C ARG A 151 1.07 10.71 -7.33
N LEU A 152 -0.04 10.39 -6.68
CA LEU A 152 -1.05 11.38 -6.25
C LEU A 152 -0.40 12.42 -5.34
N VAL A 153 0.32 11.98 -4.31
CA VAL A 153 1.04 12.86 -3.38
C VAL A 153 2.05 13.74 -4.11
N ASN A 154 2.86 13.17 -5.00
CA ASN A 154 3.88 13.91 -5.73
C ASN A 154 3.29 14.94 -6.70
N ARG A 155 2.18 14.60 -7.36
CA ARG A 155 1.46 15.50 -8.28
C ARG A 155 0.94 16.75 -7.57
N HIS A 156 0.36 16.58 -6.38
CA HIS A 156 -0.29 17.65 -5.63
C HIS A 156 0.60 18.27 -4.55
N ARG A 157 1.88 17.88 -4.48
CA ARG A 157 2.79 18.21 -3.38
C ARG A 157 2.91 19.72 -3.10
N SER A 158 2.88 20.55 -4.14
CA SER A 158 2.96 22.01 -4.02
C SER A 158 1.71 22.65 -3.43
N GLU A 159 0.56 21.98 -3.56
CA GLU A 159 -0.76 22.46 -3.13
C GLU A 159 -1.08 22.04 -1.70
N MET A 160 -0.38 21.01 -1.19
CA MET A 160 -0.58 20.52 0.16
C MET A 160 -0.27 21.56 1.24
N LYS A 161 -1.11 21.54 2.28
CA LYS A 161 -0.86 22.25 3.55
C LYS A 161 0.54 21.93 4.10
N PRO A 162 1.21 22.91 4.76
CA PRO A 162 2.59 22.76 5.20
C PRO A 162 2.89 21.53 6.07
N ASP A 163 1.95 21.15 6.95
CA ASP A 163 2.12 20.00 7.86
C ASP A 163 2.20 18.67 7.10
N ALA A 164 1.22 18.40 6.22
CA ALA A 164 1.18 17.20 5.39
C ALA A 164 2.34 17.17 4.39
N ARG A 165 2.65 18.31 3.75
CA ARG A 165 3.81 18.42 2.84
C ARG A 165 5.11 18.04 3.55
N LYS A 166 5.32 18.53 4.78
CA LYS A 166 6.50 18.21 5.58
C LYS A 166 6.59 16.72 5.92
N THR A 167 5.46 16.06 6.21
CA THR A 167 5.43 14.60 6.43
C THR A 167 6.04 13.87 5.24
N PHE A 168 5.57 14.17 4.04
CA PHE A 168 6.07 13.49 2.84
C PHE A 168 7.49 13.94 2.46
N ASP A 169 7.88 15.20 2.74
CA ASP A 169 9.26 15.68 2.49
C ASP A 169 10.26 14.87 3.31
N GLU A 170 9.93 14.60 4.57
CA GLU A 170 10.75 13.77 5.46
C GLU A 170 10.74 12.28 5.06
N ILE A 171 9.66 11.77 4.47
CA ILE A 171 9.63 10.41 3.90
C ILE A 171 10.58 10.30 2.68
N ASP A 172 10.62 11.33 1.82
CA ASP A 172 11.55 11.38 0.69
C ASP A 172 13.01 11.44 1.14
N LEU A 173 13.30 12.18 2.23
CA LEU A 173 14.63 12.20 2.83
C LEU A 173 15.00 10.84 3.44
N LEU A 174 14.07 10.23 4.18
CA LEU A 174 14.25 8.88 4.74
C LEU A 174 14.61 7.88 3.64
N ARG A 175 13.97 7.98 2.47
CA ARG A 175 14.27 7.16 1.30
C ARG A 175 15.72 7.26 0.82
N ILE A 176 16.31 8.45 0.87
CA ILE A 176 17.70 8.70 0.47
C ILE A 176 18.66 8.17 1.53
N ASP A 177 18.31 8.32 2.81
CA ASP A 177 19.16 7.99 3.95
C ASP A 177 19.10 6.50 4.35
N PHE A 178 18.64 5.59 3.46
CA PHE A 178 18.48 4.16 3.76
C PHE A 178 19.79 3.41 3.98
N ARG A 179 20.32 3.56 5.20
CA ARG A 179 21.32 2.74 5.89
C ARG A 179 21.02 2.67 7.40
N LEU A 180 19.73 2.63 7.76
CA LEU A 180 19.31 2.50 9.15
C LEU A 180 19.30 1.02 9.54
N ASP A 181 20.20 0.61 10.43
CA ASP A 181 20.15 -0.70 11.09
C ASP A 181 18.73 -0.91 11.70
N GLY A 182 18.13 -2.10 11.58
CA GLY A 182 16.79 -2.39 12.10
C GLY A 182 15.62 -2.06 11.17
N THR A 183 15.90 -1.70 9.91
CA THR A 183 14.91 -1.56 8.86
C THR A 183 14.79 -2.82 8.01
N GLN A 184 13.58 -3.07 7.50
CA GLN A 184 13.39 -4.00 6.40
C GLN A 184 13.07 -3.18 5.15
N PRO A 185 14.02 -3.10 4.18
CA PRO A 185 13.86 -2.26 3.01
C PRO A 185 12.68 -2.75 2.16
N GLY A 186 11.96 -1.81 1.57
CA GLY A 186 11.02 -2.10 0.49
C GLY A 186 11.76 -2.66 -0.74
N GLU A 187 11.15 -3.58 -1.51
CA GLU A 187 11.68 -3.94 -2.83
C GLU A 187 11.66 -2.69 -3.71
N GLN A 188 12.84 -2.22 -4.09
CA GLN A 188 12.96 -1.14 -5.07
C GLN A 188 12.70 -1.71 -6.45
N GLY A 189 11.74 -1.15 -7.20
CA GLY A 189 11.71 -1.35 -8.64
C GLY A 189 12.99 -0.80 -9.25
N ASP A 190 13.75 -1.64 -9.97
CA ASP A 190 14.96 -1.27 -10.70
C ASP A 190 14.61 -0.28 -11.83
N GLY A 191 14.52 1.00 -11.50
CA GLY A 191 14.14 2.04 -12.45
C GLY A 191 14.32 3.44 -11.88
N TRP A 192 15.57 3.84 -11.65
CA TRP A 192 15.92 5.20 -11.22
C TRP A 192 17.06 5.77 -12.04
N PHE A 193 16.73 6.23 -13.25
CA PHE A 193 17.18 7.47 -13.90
C PHE A 193 16.17 7.84 -15.00
#